data_AF-A0A654LVQ5-F1
#
_entry.id   AF-A0A654LVQ5-F1
#
_cell.length_a   1.000
_cell.length_b   1.000
_cell.length_c   1.000
_cell.angle_alpha   90.00
_cell.angle_beta   90.00
_cell.angle_gamma   90.00
#
_symmetry.space_group_name_H-M   'P 1'
#
loop_
_entity.id
_entity.type
_entity.pdbx_description
1 polymer ?
#
loop_
_entity_poly.entity_id
_entity_poly.type
_entity_poly.pdbx_seq_one_letter_code
_entity_poly.pdbx_strand_id
1 'polypeptide(L)'
;MHLRFEKKVMVYGLSIAILAGLTFTIGQLLVENDNYVLAQQEQKNQTSIQHDAKGHESHQVIIFQNSSDGLKYSGTVTFDLSKPADVISFEEITDGQPANATKKIWEVGDKKFVPTTLLKNVTDGSIDFNGSGILAHSTSSDIYTGSYILNDTAFSNNNSSSRGIQ
;
A
#
# COMPACT_ATOMS: atom_id res chain seq x y z
N MET A 1 7.39 45.15 -0.41
CA MET A 1 7.66 44.16 -1.46
C MET A 1 7.01 42.85 -1.02
N HIS A 2 5.80 42.56 -1.51
CA HIS A 2 5.01 41.39 -1.11
C HIS A 2 5.42 40.22 -2.02
N LEU A 3 6.23 39.29 -1.51
CA LEU A 3 6.58 38.07 -2.24
C LEU A 3 5.42 37.08 -2.10
N ARG A 4 4.57 37.00 -3.13
CA ARG A 4 3.62 35.90 -3.30
C ARG A 4 4.41 34.65 -3.70
N PHE A 5 4.50 33.68 -2.80
CA PHE A 5 4.95 32.33 -3.16
C PHE A 5 3.79 31.62 -3.87
N GLU A 6 3.88 31.48 -5.19
CA GLU A 6 2.98 30.60 -5.93
C GLU A 6 3.39 29.14 -5.69
N LYS A 7 2.50 28.34 -5.08
CA LYS A 7 2.65 26.88 -5.01
C LYS A 7 2.61 26.32 -6.44
N LYS A 8 3.76 25.95 -6.99
CA LYS A 8 3.83 25.19 -8.25
C LYS A 8 3.59 23.71 -7.95
N VAL A 9 2.40 23.21 -8.27
CA VAL A 9 2.12 21.77 -8.29
C VAL A 9 2.65 21.22 -9.62
N MET A 10 3.76 20.49 -9.59
CA MET A 10 4.25 19.73 -10.75
C MET A 10 3.65 18.32 -10.72
N VAL A 11 2.75 18.04 -11.67
CA VAL A 11 2.22 16.69 -11.91
C VAL A 11 3.17 15.97 -12.85
N TYR A 12 3.83 14.91 -12.38
CA TYR A 12 4.62 14.02 -13.22
C TYR A 12 3.79 12.77 -13.53
N GLY A 13 3.30 12.67 -14.76
CA GLY A 13 2.73 11.43 -15.28
C GLY A 13 3.79 10.68 -16.08
N LEU A 14 4.30 9.56 -15.55
CA LEU A 14 5.12 8.60 -16.31
C LEU A 14 4.27 7.35 -16.53
N SER A 15 3.80 7.15 -17.76
CA SER A 15 3.07 5.95 -18.19
C SER A 15 3.95 5.09 -19.09
N ILE A 16 4.15 3.83 -18.70
CA ILE A 16 4.68 2.77 -19.56
C ILE A 16 3.60 1.68 -19.64
N ALA A 17 2.87 1.66 -20.75
CA ALA A 17 1.90 0.62 -21.05
C ALA A 17 2.64 -0.59 -21.64
N ILE A 18 2.63 -1.72 -20.93
CA ILE A 18 3.04 -3.02 -21.51
C ILE A 18 1.90 -4.02 -21.29
N LEU A 19 1.22 -4.34 -22.40
CA LEU A 19 0.41 -5.52 -22.71
C LEU A 19 -0.14 -6.34 -21.51
N ALA A 20 -1.25 -5.87 -20.91
CA ALA A 20 -2.39 -6.69 -20.39
C ALA A 20 -3.36 -5.86 -19.52
N GLY A 21 -2.95 -4.68 -19.04
CA GLY A 21 -3.82 -3.78 -18.28
C GLY A 21 -3.48 -2.33 -18.58
N LEU A 22 -4.50 -1.50 -18.79
CA LEU A 22 -4.33 -0.06 -18.77
C LEU A 22 -4.07 0.34 -17.32
N THR A 23 -2.83 0.68 -16.98
CA THR A 23 -2.47 1.23 -15.67
C THR A 23 -2.38 2.74 -15.79
N PHE A 24 -3.16 3.47 -15.00
CA PHE A 24 -3.07 4.92 -14.92
C PHE A 24 -2.69 5.32 -13.51
N THR A 25 -1.52 5.92 -13.34
CA THR A 25 -1.06 6.44 -12.04
C THR A 25 -0.82 7.93 -12.15
N ILE A 26 -1.47 8.71 -11.29
CA ILE A 26 -1.25 10.14 -11.13
C ILE A 26 -0.68 10.37 -9.74
N GLY A 27 0.53 10.91 -9.67
CA GLY A 27 1.18 11.31 -8.42
C GLY A 27 1.25 12.84 -8.30
N GLN A 28 0.94 13.36 -7.11
CA GLN A 28 1.24 14.74 -6.74
C GLN A 28 2.19 14.75 -5.54
N LEU A 29 3.32 15.44 -5.69
CA LEU A 29 4.25 15.67 -4.60
C LEU A 29 3.92 17.00 -3.89
N LEU A 30 3.60 16.90 -2.61
CA LEU A 30 3.42 18.01 -1.70
C LEU A 30 4.56 17.98 -0.67
N VAL A 31 5.08 19.16 -0.34
CA VAL A 31 6.10 19.34 0.70
C VAL A 31 5.48 20.20 1.80
N GLU A 32 5.40 19.66 3.01
CA GLU A 32 4.91 20.37 4.19
C GLU A 32 5.79 20.05 5.39
N ASN A 33 6.42 21.09 5.99
CA ASN A 33 7.28 20.98 7.16
C ASN A 33 8.38 19.89 7.04
N ASP A 34 9.12 19.89 5.93
CA ASP A 34 10.17 18.90 5.60
C ASP A 34 9.70 17.44 5.44
N ASN A 35 8.39 17.19 5.51
CA ASN A 35 7.79 15.91 5.17
C ASN A 35 7.33 15.92 3.71
N TYR A 36 7.72 14.88 2.99
CA TYR A 36 7.23 14.60 1.65
C TYR A 36 5.91 13.85 1.75
N VAL A 37 4.88 14.40 1.13
CA VAL A 37 3.54 13.83 1.06
C VAL A 37 3.28 13.54 -0.41
N LEU A 38 3.16 12.26 -0.75
CA LEU A 38 2.86 11.82 -2.12
C LEU A 38 1.41 11.37 -2.16
N ALA A 39 0.53 12.19 -2.74
CA ALA A 39 -0.83 11.76 -3.06
C ALA A 39 -0.82 10.99 -4.38
N GLN A 40 -1.38 9.79 -4.39
CA GLN A 40 -1.41 8.94 -5.57
C GLN A 40 -2.84 8.51 -5.88
N GLN A 41 -3.16 8.51 -7.17
CA GLN A 41 -4.35 7.85 -7.71
C GLN A 41 -3.89 6.83 -8.73
N GLU A 42 -4.13 5.55 -8.48
CA GLU A 42 -3.83 4.45 -9.38
C GLU A 42 -5.12 3.73 -9.79
N GLN A 43 -5.30 3.47 -11.09
CA GLN A 43 -6.28 2.51 -11.58
C GLN A 43 -5.56 1.39 -12.32
N LYS A 44 -5.87 0.13 -11.97
CA LYS A 44 -5.17 -1.03 -12.50
C LYS A 44 -6.06 -2.25 -12.59
N ASN A 45 -5.83 -3.06 -13.63
CA ASN A 45 -6.29 -4.43 -13.73
C ASN A 45 -5.10 -5.37 -13.48
N GLN A 46 -5.27 -6.35 -12.61
CA GLN A 46 -4.20 -7.21 -12.15
C GLN A 46 -4.65 -8.66 -12.03
N THR A 47 -3.76 -9.57 -12.42
CA THR A 47 -3.87 -11.00 -12.12
C THR A 47 -3.18 -11.26 -10.78
N SER A 48 -3.75 -12.15 -9.97
CA SER A 48 -3.16 -12.54 -8.70
C SER A 48 -1.80 -13.19 -8.88
N ILE A 49 -0.97 -13.05 -7.86
CA ILE A 49 0.34 -13.70 -7.75
C ILE A 49 0.39 -14.52 -6.48
N GLN A 50 1.34 -15.45 -6.41
CA GLN A 50 1.60 -16.21 -5.20
C GLN A 50 1.96 -15.26 -4.04
N HIS A 51 1.42 -15.52 -2.84
CA HIS A 51 1.82 -14.78 -1.66
C HIS A 51 3.24 -15.18 -1.23
N ASP A 52 4.07 -14.20 -0.92
CA ASP A 52 5.49 -14.38 -0.61
C ASP A 52 5.79 -14.49 0.89
N ALA A 53 4.80 -14.30 1.76
CA ALA A 53 5.01 -14.54 3.18
C ALA A 53 5.15 -16.03 3.50
N LYS A 54 6.09 -16.32 4.40
CA LYS A 54 6.37 -17.67 4.88
C LYS A 54 5.11 -18.35 5.43
N GLY A 55 4.83 -19.57 4.96
CA GLY A 55 3.65 -20.36 5.31
C GLY A 55 2.36 -19.97 4.58
N HIS A 56 2.43 -19.03 3.62
CA HIS A 56 1.32 -18.61 2.76
C HIS A 56 1.61 -18.90 1.28
N GLU A 57 2.62 -19.71 0.96
CA GLU A 57 3.08 -19.95 -0.40
C GLU A 57 2.00 -20.62 -1.27
N SER A 58 1.01 -21.31 -0.70
CA SER A 58 -0.11 -21.86 -1.47
C SER A 58 -1.23 -20.85 -1.75
N HIS A 59 -1.12 -19.62 -1.27
CA HIS A 59 -2.15 -18.59 -1.38
C HIS A 59 -1.90 -17.65 -2.56
N GLN A 60 -2.93 -16.93 -2.97
CA GLN A 60 -2.89 -15.95 -4.05
C GLN A 60 -3.27 -14.56 -3.54
N VAL A 61 -2.61 -13.53 -4.07
CA VAL A 61 -2.89 -12.12 -3.72
C VAL A 61 -2.94 -11.20 -4.93
N ILE A 62 -3.75 -10.15 -4.81
CA ILE A 62 -3.63 -8.93 -5.61
C ILE A 62 -3.20 -7.82 -4.66
N ILE A 63 -2.01 -7.28 -4.90
CA ILE A 63 -1.45 -6.18 -4.11
C ILE A 63 -2.04 -4.88 -4.65
N PHE A 64 -2.78 -4.15 -3.82
CA PHE A 64 -3.29 -2.82 -4.18
C PHE A 64 -2.25 -1.74 -3.91
N GLN A 65 -1.64 -1.76 -2.71
CA GLN A 65 -0.51 -0.91 -2.34
C GLN A 65 0.55 -1.77 -1.65
N ASN A 66 1.76 -1.78 -2.19
CA ASN A 66 2.88 -2.51 -1.61
C ASN A 66 3.58 -1.69 -0.52
N SER A 67 4.26 -2.35 0.41
CA SER A 67 5.13 -1.66 1.37
C SER A 67 6.34 -1.05 0.72
N SER A 68 6.75 0.10 1.25
CA SER A 68 8.02 0.76 0.97
C SER A 68 8.68 1.18 2.28
N ASP A 69 10.01 1.10 2.36
CA ASP A 69 10.77 1.35 3.58
C ASP A 69 10.45 2.73 4.19
N GLY A 70 10.08 2.73 5.47
CA GLY A 70 9.81 3.96 6.22
C GLY A 70 8.52 4.70 5.85
N LEU A 71 7.74 4.19 4.89
CA LEU A 71 6.50 4.81 4.44
C LEU A 71 5.27 4.13 5.04
N LYS A 72 4.28 4.98 5.32
CA LYS A 72 2.90 4.59 5.60
C LYS A 72 1.98 5.24 4.59
N TYR A 73 0.85 4.59 4.37
CA TYR A 73 -0.18 4.99 3.45
C TYR A 73 -1.50 5.14 4.21
N SER A 74 -2.25 6.17 3.83
CA SER A 74 -3.63 6.38 4.26
C SER A 74 -4.47 6.70 3.02
N GLY A 75 -5.59 6.03 2.85
CA GLY A 75 -6.37 6.18 1.63
C GLY A 75 -7.56 5.26 1.55
N THR A 76 -8.14 5.20 0.36
CA THR A 76 -9.29 4.37 0.02
C THR A 76 -8.93 3.51 -1.20
N VAL A 77 -9.25 2.22 -1.14
CA VAL A 77 -9.23 1.35 -2.31
C VAL A 77 -10.65 0.92 -2.66
N THR A 78 -11.02 1.05 -3.93
CA THR A 78 -12.26 0.49 -4.49
C THR A 78 -11.89 -0.59 -5.49
N PHE A 79 -12.47 -1.78 -5.38
CA PHE A 79 -12.05 -2.95 -6.15
C PHE A 79 -13.22 -3.83 -6.58
N ASP A 80 -12.95 -4.65 -7.59
CA ASP A 80 -13.82 -5.70 -8.13
C ASP A 80 -12.95 -6.90 -8.52
N LEU A 81 -13.27 -8.10 -8.03
CA LEU A 81 -12.47 -9.33 -8.10
C LEU A 81 -13.29 -10.46 -8.74
N SER A 82 -12.64 -11.27 -9.57
CA SER A 82 -13.28 -12.43 -10.20
C SER A 82 -13.51 -13.63 -9.26
N LYS A 83 -12.94 -13.61 -8.05
CA LYS A 83 -13.16 -14.59 -6.99
C LYS A 83 -13.20 -13.91 -5.61
N PRO A 84 -13.94 -14.46 -4.63
CA PRO A 84 -13.94 -13.94 -3.26
C PRO A 84 -12.54 -13.98 -2.62
N ALA A 85 -12.18 -12.90 -1.92
CA ALA A 85 -10.94 -12.78 -1.17
C ALA A 85 -11.14 -11.96 0.11
N ASP A 86 -10.19 -12.06 1.04
CA ASP A 86 -10.10 -11.18 2.20
C ASP A 86 -9.32 -9.92 1.82
N VAL A 87 -9.77 -8.75 2.24
CA VAL A 87 -9.01 -7.49 2.07
C VAL A 87 -8.28 -7.20 3.36
N ILE A 88 -6.96 -7.10 3.28
CA ILE A 88 -6.07 -7.03 4.43
C ILE A 88 -5.15 -5.84 4.27
N SER A 89 -5.21 -4.90 5.23
CA SER A 89 -4.14 -3.93 5.42
C SER A 89 -3.06 -4.53 6.31
N PHE A 90 -1.81 -4.12 6.12
CA PHE A 90 -0.70 -4.62 6.91
C PHE A 90 0.26 -3.51 7.30
N GLU A 91 0.83 -3.64 8.49
CA GLU A 91 1.75 -2.68 9.11
C GLU A 91 3.13 -3.32 9.27
N GLU A 92 4.17 -2.66 8.79
CA GLU A 92 5.56 -3.09 8.99
C GLU A 92 5.99 -2.91 10.45
N ILE A 93 6.62 -3.94 11.01
CA ILE A 93 7.20 -3.87 12.35
C ILE A 93 8.58 -3.22 12.24
N THR A 94 8.70 -1.97 12.69
CA THR A 94 9.97 -1.24 12.78
C THR A 94 10.55 -1.27 14.20
N ASP A 95 11.85 -1.04 14.33
CA ASP A 95 12.58 -1.11 15.60
C ASP A 95 11.90 -0.27 16.70
N GLY A 96 11.64 -0.91 17.86
CA GLY A 96 11.01 -0.27 19.02
C GLY A 96 9.49 -0.49 19.16
N GLN A 97 8.82 -1.10 18.17
CA GLN A 97 7.45 -1.58 18.33
C GLN A 97 7.45 -2.97 19.01
N PRO A 98 6.83 -3.15 20.18
CA PRO A 98 6.67 -4.47 20.75
C PRO A 98 5.81 -5.30 19.79
N ALA A 99 6.39 -6.38 19.24
CA ALA A 99 5.62 -7.38 18.52
C ALA A 99 4.54 -7.90 19.46
N ASN A 100 3.29 -7.52 19.19
CA ASN A 100 2.18 -7.91 20.05
C ASN A 100 1.96 -9.41 19.84
N ALA A 101 2.39 -10.24 20.79
CA ALA A 101 2.56 -11.69 20.66
C ALA A 101 1.27 -12.47 20.30
N THR A 102 0.12 -11.81 20.33
CA THR A 102 -1.19 -12.37 19.98
C THR A 102 -1.59 -12.17 18.52
N LYS A 103 -0.91 -11.29 17.77
CA LYS A 103 -1.21 -11.09 16.34
C LYS A 103 -0.36 -12.03 15.48
N LYS A 104 -0.98 -12.65 14.47
CA LYS A 104 -0.25 -13.40 13.45
C LYS A 104 0.73 -12.45 12.77
N ILE A 105 1.99 -12.85 12.59
CA ILE A 105 3.01 -12.07 11.92
C ILE A 105 3.27 -12.71 10.55
N TRP A 106 3.32 -11.89 9.51
CA TRP A 106 3.81 -12.29 8.19
C TRP A 106 5.29 -11.98 8.07
N GLU A 107 6.08 -12.97 7.67
CA GLU A 107 7.51 -12.82 7.38
C GLU A 107 7.70 -12.84 5.86
N VAL A 108 8.16 -11.73 5.29
CA VAL A 108 8.44 -11.57 3.85
C VAL A 108 9.89 -11.12 3.70
N GLY A 109 10.77 -12.04 3.28
CA GLY A 109 12.22 -11.81 3.34
C GLY A 109 12.65 -11.49 4.78
N ASP A 110 13.36 -10.38 4.95
CA ASP A 110 13.83 -9.90 6.25
C ASP A 110 12.81 -9.03 7.00
N LYS A 111 11.65 -8.76 6.38
CA LYS A 111 10.62 -7.88 6.94
C LYS A 111 9.53 -8.65 7.66
N LYS A 112 8.93 -7.98 8.65
CA LYS A 112 7.81 -8.50 9.43
C LYS A 112 6.63 -7.57 9.36
N PHE A 113 5.44 -8.14 9.15
CA PHE A 113 4.21 -7.40 9.01
C PHE A 113 3.12 -7.91 9.94
N VAL A 114 2.29 -6.99 10.43
CA VAL A 114 1.09 -7.28 11.20
C VAL A 114 -0.14 -7.04 10.31
N PRO A 115 -0.80 -8.10 9.82
CA PRO A 115 -2.01 -7.98 9.02
C PRO A 115 -3.23 -7.64 9.87
N THR A 116 -4.16 -6.90 9.28
CA THR A 116 -5.49 -6.60 9.81
C THR A 116 -6.51 -6.80 8.69
N THR A 117 -7.38 -7.81 8.84
CA THR A 117 -8.47 -8.04 7.89
C THR A 117 -9.52 -6.94 8.04
N LEU A 118 -9.78 -6.21 6.96
CA LEU A 118 -10.77 -5.13 6.90
C LEU A 118 -12.11 -5.64 6.35
N LEU A 119 -12.04 -6.47 5.30
CA LEU A 119 -13.20 -7.13 4.70
C LEU A 119 -12.88 -8.61 4.52
N LYS A 120 -13.90 -9.47 4.64
CA LYS A 120 -13.73 -10.93 4.60
C LYS A 120 -14.59 -11.54 3.50
N ASN A 121 -13.96 -12.36 2.65
CA ASN A 121 -14.61 -13.14 1.60
C ASN A 121 -15.56 -12.32 0.71
N VAL A 122 -15.05 -11.24 0.14
CA VAL A 122 -15.79 -10.31 -0.74
C VAL A 122 -15.28 -10.38 -2.17
N THR A 123 -16.14 -10.09 -3.14
CA THR A 123 -15.77 -9.93 -4.56
C THR A 123 -15.52 -8.48 -4.92
N ASP A 124 -16.17 -7.53 -4.25
CA ASP A 124 -16.07 -6.11 -4.54
C ASP A 124 -16.23 -5.29 -3.27
N GLY A 125 -15.84 -4.02 -3.33
CA GLY A 125 -16.01 -3.11 -2.22
C GLY A 125 -15.22 -1.82 -2.35
N SER A 126 -15.44 -0.93 -1.39
CA SER A 126 -14.68 0.30 -1.18
C SER A 126 -14.35 0.40 0.30
N ILE A 127 -13.08 0.57 0.65
CA ILE A 127 -12.64 0.55 2.05
C ILE A 127 -11.48 1.51 2.30
N ASP A 128 -11.58 2.24 3.40
CA ASP A 128 -10.49 3.07 3.92
C ASP A 128 -9.46 2.21 4.63
N PHE A 129 -8.19 2.53 4.46
CA PHE A 129 -7.09 1.81 5.09
C PHE A 129 -6.02 2.76 5.61
N ASN A 130 -5.30 2.26 6.62
CA ASN A 130 -4.07 2.85 7.11
C ASN A 130 -3.08 1.70 7.33
N GLY A 131 -1.85 1.85 6.85
CA GLY A 131 -0.81 0.85 7.05
C GLY A 131 0.39 1.03 6.13
N SER A 132 1.32 0.09 6.19
CA SER A 132 2.42 -0.01 5.25
C SER A 132 1.98 -0.54 3.88
N GLY A 133 0.82 -1.19 3.78
CA GLY A 133 0.21 -1.57 2.50
C GLY A 133 -1.17 -2.22 2.66
N ILE A 134 -1.77 -2.58 1.53
CA ILE A 134 -3.06 -3.28 1.46
C ILE A 134 -3.13 -4.21 0.25
N LEU A 135 -3.76 -5.37 0.45
CA LEU A 135 -3.93 -6.38 -0.58
C LEU A 135 -5.26 -7.14 -0.44
N ALA A 136 -5.69 -7.77 -1.53
CA ALA A 136 -6.68 -8.84 -1.49
C ALA A 136 -5.96 -10.20 -1.39
N HIS A 137 -6.45 -11.10 -0.54
CA HIS A 137 -5.84 -12.38 -0.21
C HIS A 137 -6.84 -13.54 -0.29
N SER A 138 -6.54 -14.50 -1.15
CA SER A 138 -7.24 -15.78 -1.23
C SER A 138 -6.36 -16.88 -0.65
N THR A 139 -6.93 -17.71 0.23
CA THR A 139 -6.24 -18.91 0.75
C THR A 139 -6.18 -20.05 -0.28
N SER A 140 -6.86 -19.88 -1.42
CA SER A 140 -6.77 -20.81 -2.54
C SER A 140 -5.52 -20.56 -3.37
N SER A 141 -4.99 -21.62 -3.98
CA SER A 141 -3.91 -21.54 -4.99
C SER A 141 -4.41 -21.09 -6.36
N ASP A 142 -5.73 -21.02 -6.53
CA ASP A 142 -6.38 -20.62 -7.76
C ASP A 142 -6.07 -19.17 -8.13
N ILE A 143 -5.51 -18.97 -9.31
CA ILE A 143 -5.34 -17.63 -9.88
C ILE A 143 -6.71 -16.96 -10.05
N TYR A 144 -6.76 -15.67 -9.70
CA TYR A 144 -7.90 -14.79 -9.93
C TYR A 144 -7.43 -13.45 -10.50
N THR A 145 -8.38 -12.62 -10.90
CA THR A 145 -8.13 -11.31 -11.49
C THR A 145 -8.93 -10.27 -10.73
N GLY A 146 -8.49 -9.02 -10.80
CA GLY A 146 -9.23 -7.92 -10.20
C GLY A 146 -8.88 -6.59 -10.84
N SER A 147 -9.79 -5.65 -10.68
CA SER A 147 -9.62 -4.26 -11.06
C SER A 147 -9.72 -3.42 -9.79
N TYR A 148 -8.89 -2.40 -9.64
CA TYR A 148 -8.98 -1.49 -8.50
C TYR A 148 -8.66 -0.05 -8.87
N ILE A 149 -9.19 0.86 -8.05
CA ILE A 149 -8.83 2.26 -7.98
C ILE A 149 -8.31 2.51 -6.56
N LEU A 150 -7.05 2.90 -6.45
CA LEU A 150 -6.40 3.29 -5.22
C LEU A 150 -6.27 4.81 -5.20
N ASN A 151 -6.73 5.44 -4.13
CA ASN A 151 -6.44 6.84 -3.82
C ASN A 151 -5.80 6.89 -2.44
N ASP A 152 -4.51 7.20 -2.36
CA ASP A 152 -3.81 7.23 -1.08
C ASP A 152 -2.83 8.40 -0.97
N THR A 153 -2.29 8.52 0.22
CA THR A 153 -1.24 9.47 0.54
C THR A 153 -0.14 8.73 1.29
N ALA A 154 1.06 8.75 0.73
CA ALA A 154 2.25 8.24 1.39
C ALA A 154 2.86 9.33 2.28
N PHE A 155 3.26 8.94 3.49
CA PHE A 155 3.96 9.80 4.43
C PHE A 155 5.07 9.01 5.14
N SER A 156 6.21 9.67 5.36
CA SER A 156 7.29 9.16 6.20
C SER A 156 7.09 9.63 7.64
N ASN A 157 7.16 8.72 8.60
CA ASN A 157 7.34 9.10 10.00
C ASN A 157 8.81 9.46 10.22
N ASN A 158 9.22 10.66 9.80
CA ASN A 158 10.53 11.21 10.17
C ASN A 158 10.52 11.64 11.64
N ASN A 159 10.52 10.68 12.56
CA ASN A 159 10.96 10.95 13.92
C ASN A 159 12.49 10.86 13.92
N SER A 160 13.14 11.80 13.22
CA SER A 160 14.57 12.04 13.33
C SER A 160 14.84 12.55 14.73
N SER A 161 15.00 11.64 15.70
CA SER A 161 15.69 11.98 16.93
C SER A 161 17.07 12.48 16.51
N SER A 162 17.28 13.79 16.66
CA SER A 162 18.58 14.44 16.64
C SER A 162 19.61 13.53 17.31
N ARG A 163 20.46 12.87 16.51
CA ARG A 163 21.73 12.37 17.01
C ARG A 163 22.58 13.61 17.22
N GLY A 164 22.42 14.19 18.41
CA GLY A 164 23.33 15.20 18.92
C GLY A 164 24.74 14.63 18.84
N ILE A 165 25.58 15.31 18.06
CA ILE A 165 27.02 15.17 18.16
C ILE A 165 27.37 15.80 19.52
N GLN A 166 27.75 14.96 20.49
CA GLN A 166 28.60 15.37 21.62
C GLN A 166 30.03 14.98 21.28
#